data_AF-A0A496VM87-F1
#
_entry.id   AF-A0A496VM87-F1
#
_cell.length_a   1.000
_cell.length_b   1.000
_cell.length_c   1.000
_cell.angle_alpha   90.00
_cell.angle_beta   90.00
_cell.angle_gamma   90.00
#
_symmetry.space_group_name_H-M   'P 1'
#
loop_
_entity.id
_entity.type
_entity.pdbx_description
1 polymer ?
#
loop_
_entity_poly.entity_id
_entity_poly.type
_entity_poly.pdbx_seq_one_letter_code
_entity_poly.pdbx_strand_id
1 'polypeptide(L)'
;MLHHSNPFISPKHEHRWLGLVLITLHIILWWDFSTSKPWSELWLRVVLLIHFGVFILWQPLWSRFDLYHLREIILLGIVIAIFIVFPHIWLITLWLCVLLGLMGGRDLVKPLDKMVNMAAILFLSLELFIVNLPQLFFIEEVALLYQFSPDIWLWPQYLLLGIPFTFLFISTDKEQEHRYHVDFFHGLTVSMIMIIMALGSLVIISQGKTIMPLAFFQMSLGLIVFILTVSWLWVIFAGEQGVDPLWTRHLYNIGNAFEQWLEHLAQPSNYKNLTPQEFLR
;
A
#
# COMPACT_ATOMS: atom_id res chain seq x y z
N MET A 1 11.00 17.06 29.09
CA MET A 1 11.50 17.85 27.95
C MET A 1 11.51 16.93 26.74
N LEU A 2 10.48 17.02 25.90
CA LEU A 2 10.34 16.17 24.72
C LEU A 2 11.38 16.60 23.69
N HIS A 3 12.34 15.74 23.39
CA HIS A 3 13.24 15.93 22.27
C HIS A 3 12.40 15.87 20.99
N HIS A 4 12.04 17.04 20.44
CA HIS A 4 11.59 17.14 19.06
C HIS A 4 12.78 16.75 18.18
N SER A 5 12.88 15.46 17.86
CA SER A 5 13.72 14.98 16.79
C SER A 5 13.26 15.68 15.51
N ASN A 6 14.02 16.67 15.06
CA ASN A 6 13.78 17.31 13.77
C ASN A 6 13.68 16.19 12.71
N PRO A 7 12.57 16.10 11.96
CA PRO A 7 12.50 15.11 10.90
C PRO A 7 13.63 15.41 9.91
N PHE A 8 14.41 14.37 9.58
CA PHE A 8 15.55 14.45 8.66
C PHE A 8 15.17 15.01 7.28
N ILE A 9 13.88 14.94 6.94
CA ILE A 9 13.29 15.49 5.72
C ILE A 9 12.24 16.53 6.11
N SER A 10 12.38 17.73 5.55
CA SER A 10 11.38 18.79 5.70
C SER A 10 10.07 18.36 5.03
N PRO A 11 8.90 18.46 5.72
CA PRO A 11 7.59 18.03 5.19
C PRO A 11 7.27 18.58 3.80
N LYS A 12 7.80 19.75 3.46
CA LYS A 12 7.65 20.43 2.17
C LYS A 12 8.03 19.61 0.93
N HIS A 13 8.87 18.58 1.08
CA HIS A 13 9.39 17.78 -0.03
C HIS A 13 8.76 16.40 -0.17
N GLU A 14 7.75 16.08 0.64
CA GLU A 14 7.17 14.72 0.66
C GLU A 14 6.63 14.29 -0.72
N HIS A 15 5.86 15.15 -1.39
CA HIS A 15 5.35 14.88 -2.74
C HIS A 15 6.46 14.69 -3.78
N ARG A 16 7.61 15.35 -3.60
CA ARG A 16 8.75 15.20 -4.51
C ARG A 16 9.42 13.85 -4.32
N TRP A 17 9.61 13.42 -3.08
CA TRP A 17 10.11 12.08 -2.77
C TRP A 17 9.15 11.00 -3.27
N LEU A 18 7.84 11.19 -3.10
CA LEU A 18 6.83 10.32 -3.69
C LEU A 18 6.97 10.23 -5.21
N GLY A 19 7.08 11.37 -5.90
CA GLY A 19 7.29 11.43 -7.35
C GLY A 19 8.54 10.65 -7.77
N LEU A 20 9.65 10.79 -7.04
CA LEU A 20 10.88 10.03 -7.31
C LEU A 20 10.70 8.52 -7.09
N VAL A 21 9.98 8.09 -6.05
CA VAL A 21 9.65 6.66 -5.83
C VAL A 21 8.87 6.12 -7.03
N LEU A 22 7.87 6.85 -7.49
CA LEU A 22 7.02 6.43 -8.61
C LEU A 22 7.77 6.43 -9.96
N ILE A 23 8.63 7.43 -10.20
CA ILE A 23 9.48 7.50 -11.40
C ILE A 23 10.46 6.33 -11.43
N THR A 24 11.14 6.06 -10.31
CA THR A 24 12.09 4.94 -10.25
C THR A 24 11.38 3.59 -10.40
N LEU A 25 10.18 3.43 -9.83
CA LEU A 25 9.35 2.24 -10.03
C LEU A 25 8.94 2.07 -11.51
N HIS A 26 8.52 3.15 -12.16
CA HIS A 26 8.19 3.15 -13.59
C HIS A 26 9.37 2.64 -14.43
N ILE A 27 10.57 3.17 -14.18
CA ILE A 27 11.78 2.73 -14.90
C ILE A 27 12.03 1.23 -14.69
N ILE A 28 11.79 0.70 -13.48
CA ILE A 28 11.95 -0.73 -13.17
C ILE A 28 10.91 -1.58 -13.92
N LEU A 29 9.65 -1.15 -13.96
CA LEU A 29 8.57 -1.90 -14.61
C LEU A 29 8.66 -1.94 -16.12
N TRP A 30 9.16 -0.88 -16.71
CA TRP A 30 9.43 -0.80 -18.15
C TRP A 30 10.76 -1.44 -18.52
N TRP A 31 11.50 -1.98 -17.55
CA TRP A 31 12.67 -2.80 -17.81
C TRP A 31 12.23 -4.15 -18.35
N ASP A 32 12.89 -4.60 -19.42
CA ASP A 32 12.60 -5.91 -19.99
C ASP A 32 13.22 -7.01 -19.12
N PHE A 33 12.37 -7.73 -18.37
CA PHE A 33 12.74 -8.90 -17.58
C PHE A 33 12.97 -10.16 -18.44
N SER A 34 12.62 -10.14 -19.73
CA SER A 34 12.75 -11.27 -20.66
C SER A 34 14.15 -11.36 -21.29
N THR A 35 14.75 -10.22 -21.61
CA THR A 35 16.07 -10.21 -22.26
C THR A 35 17.19 -10.37 -21.24
N SER A 36 17.70 -11.61 -21.15
CA SER A 36 18.87 -12.01 -20.35
C SER A 36 20.20 -11.46 -20.92
N LYS A 37 20.33 -10.13 -20.99
CA LYS A 37 21.61 -9.47 -21.25
C LYS A 37 22.30 -9.19 -19.92
N PRO A 38 23.52 -9.71 -19.66
CA PRO A 38 24.18 -9.53 -18.36
C PRO A 38 24.35 -8.06 -17.94
N TRP A 39 24.56 -7.18 -18.91
CA TRP A 39 24.70 -5.74 -18.68
C TRP A 39 23.38 -5.06 -18.31
N SER A 40 22.24 -5.53 -18.84
CA SER A 40 20.94 -4.94 -18.49
C SER A 40 20.55 -5.29 -17.05
N GLU A 41 20.87 -6.50 -16.58
CA GLU A 41 20.61 -6.89 -15.21
C GLU A 41 21.36 -6.04 -14.17
N LEU A 42 22.62 -5.68 -14.45
CA LEU A 42 23.41 -4.84 -13.54
C LEU A 42 22.74 -3.47 -13.35
N TRP A 43 22.32 -2.83 -14.46
CA TRP A 43 21.65 -1.54 -14.41
C TRP A 43 20.31 -1.61 -13.67
N LEU A 44 19.52 -2.67 -13.89
CA LEU A 44 18.28 -2.91 -13.14
C LEU A 44 18.53 -2.94 -11.63
N ARG A 45 19.57 -3.65 -11.18
CA ARG A 45 19.93 -3.73 -9.75
C ARG A 45 20.33 -2.37 -9.17
N VAL A 46 21.05 -1.55 -9.95
CA VAL A 46 21.38 -0.17 -9.56
C VAL A 46 20.12 0.67 -9.43
N VAL A 47 19.18 0.58 -10.38
CA VAL A 47 17.90 1.30 -10.31
C VAL A 47 17.06 0.83 -9.13
N LEU A 48 17.01 -0.47 -8.85
CA LEU A 48 16.34 -1.03 -7.65
C LEU A 48 16.95 -0.48 -6.35
N LEU A 49 18.28 -0.41 -6.26
CA LEU A 49 18.96 0.15 -5.09
C LEU A 49 18.61 1.64 -4.91
N ILE A 50 18.57 2.40 -6.00
CA ILE A 50 18.11 3.81 -5.98
C ILE A 50 16.65 3.87 -5.55
N HIS A 51 15.77 3.03 -6.11
CA HIS A 51 14.35 3.00 -5.76
C HIS A 51 14.13 2.76 -4.26
N PHE A 52 14.77 1.74 -3.69
CA PHE A 52 14.67 1.47 -2.25
C PHE A 52 15.29 2.59 -1.41
N GLY A 53 16.41 3.18 -1.85
CA GLY A 53 16.99 4.34 -1.19
C GLY A 53 16.03 5.53 -1.13
N VAL A 54 15.39 5.87 -2.26
CA VAL A 54 14.39 6.93 -2.35
C VAL A 54 13.12 6.57 -1.57
N PHE A 55 12.68 5.31 -1.58
CA PHE A 55 11.54 4.83 -0.80
C PHE A 55 11.76 5.01 0.70
N ILE A 56 12.96 4.68 1.19
CA ILE A 56 13.36 4.86 2.58
C ILE A 56 13.39 6.36 2.98
N LEU A 57 13.72 7.24 2.04
CA LEU A 57 13.65 8.69 2.29
C LEU A 57 12.18 9.16 2.28
N TRP A 58 11.37 8.65 1.37
CA TRP A 58 9.96 9.03 1.28
C TRP A 58 9.14 8.57 2.49
N GLN A 59 9.27 7.32 2.94
CA GLN A 59 8.68 6.85 4.19
C GLN A 59 9.70 7.04 5.33
N PRO A 60 9.48 7.99 6.26
CA PRO A 60 10.43 8.26 7.33
C PRO A 60 10.34 7.19 8.43
N LEU A 61 10.59 5.93 8.06
CA LEU A 61 10.75 4.79 8.96
C LEU A 61 11.74 5.19 10.06
N TRP A 62 12.82 5.89 9.67
CA TRP A 62 13.91 6.46 10.50
C TRP A 62 13.43 7.29 11.70
N SER A 63 12.32 8.01 11.58
CA SER A 63 11.81 8.90 12.63
C SER A 63 11.10 8.16 13.78
N ARG A 64 11.03 6.82 13.70
CA ARG A 64 10.54 5.93 14.76
C ARG A 64 11.67 5.07 15.38
N PHE A 65 12.89 5.17 14.87
CA PHE A 65 14.02 4.41 15.39
C PHE A 65 14.69 5.19 16.52
N ASP A 66 14.30 4.89 17.75
CA ASP A 66 15.32 4.81 18.78
C ASP A 66 16.30 3.69 18.37
N LEU A 67 17.59 3.88 18.63
CA LEU A 67 18.71 3.00 18.21
C LEU A 67 18.59 1.51 18.63
N TYR A 68 17.49 1.12 19.30
CA TYR A 68 17.22 -0.21 19.83
C TYR A 68 16.53 -1.18 18.85
N HIS A 69 16.14 -0.77 17.65
CA HIS A 69 15.44 -1.64 16.68
C HIS A 69 16.34 -2.20 15.56
N LEU A 70 17.54 -2.67 15.91
CA LEU A 70 18.48 -3.32 14.96
C LEU A 70 17.81 -4.42 14.12
N ARG A 71 16.86 -5.16 14.71
CA ARG A 71 16.08 -6.21 14.05
C ARG A 71 15.32 -5.69 12.82
N GLU A 72 14.71 -4.52 12.91
CA GLU A 72 13.91 -3.95 11.82
C GLU A 72 14.78 -3.47 10.67
N ILE A 73 15.95 -2.89 10.97
CA ILE A 73 16.95 -2.52 9.97
C ILE A 73 17.49 -3.76 9.25
N ILE A 74 17.78 -4.83 9.99
CA ILE A 74 18.23 -6.10 9.41
C ILE A 74 17.14 -6.70 8.51
N LEU A 75 15.89 -6.74 8.97
CA LEU A 75 14.77 -7.26 8.17
C LEU A 75 14.59 -6.46 6.87
N LEU A 76 14.63 -5.13 6.95
CA LEU A 76 14.57 -4.26 5.77
C LEU A 76 15.74 -4.54 4.82
N GLY A 77 16.96 -4.68 5.35
CA GLY A 77 18.15 -5.02 4.56
C GLY A 77 18.02 -6.38 3.86
N ILE A 78 17.46 -7.39 4.53
CA ILE A 78 17.18 -8.70 3.93
C ILE A 78 16.16 -8.58 2.80
N VAL A 79 15.07 -7.83 3.01
CA VAL A 79 14.05 -7.61 1.96
C VAL A 79 14.70 -6.96 0.74
N ILE A 80 15.46 -5.87 0.92
CA ILE A 80 16.16 -5.19 -0.19
C ILE A 80 17.14 -6.15 -0.89
N ALA A 81 17.89 -6.95 -0.13
CA ALA A 81 18.81 -7.93 -0.70
C ALA A 81 18.09 -8.97 -1.57
N ILE A 82 16.91 -9.45 -1.16
CA ILE A 82 16.09 -10.38 -1.95
C ILE A 82 15.75 -9.76 -3.31
N PHE A 83 15.32 -8.50 -3.35
CA PHE A 83 15.01 -7.81 -4.62
C PHE A 83 16.24 -7.63 -5.51
N ILE A 84 17.41 -7.34 -4.93
CA ILE A 84 18.65 -7.13 -5.69
C ILE A 84 19.20 -8.45 -6.26
N VAL A 85 19.15 -9.53 -5.48
CA VAL A 85 19.67 -10.85 -5.89
C VAL A 85 18.68 -11.57 -6.82
N PHE A 86 17.38 -11.42 -6.57
CA PHE A 86 16.30 -12.06 -7.33
C PHE A 86 15.30 -11.01 -7.85
N PRO A 87 15.69 -10.16 -8.82
CA PRO A 87 14.80 -9.18 -9.43
C PRO A 87 13.78 -9.89 -10.35
N HIS A 88 12.73 -10.44 -9.74
CA HIS A 88 11.70 -11.21 -10.43
C HIS A 88 10.40 -10.41 -10.55
N ILE A 89 9.72 -10.52 -11.69
CA ILE A 89 8.47 -9.79 -11.96
C ILE A 89 7.40 -10.02 -10.86
N TRP A 90 7.14 -11.26 -10.42
CA TRP A 90 6.28 -11.58 -9.26
C TRP A 90 6.63 -10.82 -7.98
N LEU A 91 7.92 -10.66 -7.69
CA LEU A 91 8.38 -9.95 -6.51
C LEU A 91 8.10 -8.44 -6.64
N ILE A 92 8.27 -7.88 -7.84
CA ILE A 92 7.88 -6.51 -8.16
C ILE A 92 6.36 -6.35 -8.11
N THR A 93 5.57 -7.29 -8.62
CA THR A 93 4.09 -7.28 -8.51
C THR A 93 3.66 -7.21 -7.05
N LEU A 94 4.25 -8.06 -6.19
CA LEU A 94 3.98 -8.04 -4.75
C LEU A 94 4.36 -6.68 -4.15
N TRP A 95 5.49 -6.11 -4.53
CA TRP A 95 5.90 -4.77 -4.11
C TRP A 95 4.92 -3.68 -4.52
N LEU A 96 4.40 -3.71 -5.75
CA LEU A 96 3.35 -2.78 -6.19
C LEU A 96 2.09 -2.90 -5.33
N CYS A 97 1.65 -4.11 -5.01
CA CYS A 97 0.50 -4.33 -4.13
C CYS A 97 0.75 -3.79 -2.71
N VAL A 98 1.97 -3.91 -2.20
CA VAL A 98 2.38 -3.30 -0.92
C VAL A 98 2.35 -1.78 -1.00
N LEU A 99 2.89 -1.18 -2.07
CA LEU A 99 2.85 0.28 -2.27
C LEU A 99 1.41 0.81 -2.41
N LEU A 100 0.55 0.10 -3.15
CA LEU A 100 -0.88 0.40 -3.26
C LEU A 100 -1.57 0.38 -1.89
N GLY A 101 -1.30 -0.64 -1.08
CA GLY A 101 -1.83 -0.71 0.28
C GLY A 101 -1.30 0.41 1.17
N LEU A 102 -0.01 0.72 1.05
CA LEU A 102 0.60 1.80 1.82
C LEU A 102 -0.01 3.16 1.46
N MET A 103 -0.27 3.45 0.17
CA MET A 103 -0.98 4.67 -0.25
C MET A 103 -2.46 4.66 0.16
N GLY A 104 -3.11 3.50 0.03
CA GLY A 104 -4.53 3.31 0.38
C GLY A 104 -4.82 3.51 1.87
N GLY A 105 -3.85 3.22 2.74
CA GLY A 105 -3.98 3.39 4.19
C GLY A 105 -3.69 4.80 4.69
N ARG A 106 -3.31 5.76 3.84
CA ARG A 106 -2.96 7.11 4.31
C ARG A 106 -4.22 7.92 4.62
N ASP A 107 -4.43 8.24 5.88
CA ASP A 107 -5.47 9.20 6.28
C ASP A 107 -4.94 10.64 6.11
N LEU A 108 -5.30 11.26 4.98
CA LEU A 108 -4.86 12.60 4.60
C LEU A 108 -5.98 13.59 4.90
N VAL A 109 -5.69 14.71 5.55
CA VAL A 109 -6.72 15.73 5.84
C VAL A 109 -6.86 16.73 4.69
N LYS A 110 -5.74 17.20 4.13
CA LYS A 110 -5.71 18.27 3.13
C LYS A 110 -6.17 17.78 1.75
N PRO A 111 -6.98 18.56 1.00
CA PRO A 111 -7.53 18.15 -0.28
C PRO A 111 -6.45 17.95 -1.36
N LEU A 112 -5.39 18.78 -1.36
CA LEU A 112 -4.25 18.63 -2.27
C LEU A 112 -3.55 17.28 -2.05
N ASP A 113 -3.25 16.95 -0.80
CA ASP A 113 -2.59 15.69 -0.43
C ASP A 113 -3.45 14.49 -0.81
N LYS A 114 -4.77 14.55 -0.54
CA LYS A 114 -5.75 13.55 -1.01
C LYS A 114 -5.69 13.35 -2.52
N MET A 115 -5.66 14.44 -3.28
CA MET A 115 -5.61 14.38 -4.74
C MET A 115 -4.31 13.76 -5.25
N VAL A 116 -3.16 14.15 -4.68
CA VAL A 116 -1.85 13.57 -5.02
C VAL A 116 -1.83 12.07 -4.68
N ASN A 117 -2.39 11.67 -3.54
CA ASN A 117 -2.47 10.26 -3.14
C ASN A 117 -3.41 9.45 -4.03
N MET A 118 -4.58 9.99 -4.39
CA MET A 118 -5.49 9.36 -5.35
C MET A 118 -4.82 9.21 -6.73
N ALA A 119 -4.10 10.23 -7.19
CA ALA A 119 -3.33 10.17 -8.42
C ALA A 119 -2.19 9.14 -8.35
N ALA A 120 -1.52 8.99 -7.20
CA ALA A 120 -0.51 7.95 -6.97
C ALA A 120 -1.14 6.55 -6.98
N ILE A 121 -2.29 6.34 -6.34
CA ILE A 121 -3.03 5.06 -6.36
C ILE A 121 -3.46 4.72 -7.78
N LEU A 122 -4.01 5.70 -8.52
CA LEU A 122 -4.39 5.52 -9.92
C LEU A 122 -3.16 5.16 -10.78
N PHE A 123 -2.06 5.89 -10.63
CA PHE A 123 -0.81 5.61 -11.33
C PHE A 123 -0.30 4.19 -11.06
N LEU A 124 -0.21 3.78 -9.79
CA LEU A 124 0.21 2.43 -9.40
C LEU A 124 -0.74 1.35 -9.94
N SER A 125 -2.04 1.64 -9.98
CA SER A 125 -3.03 0.72 -10.55
C SER A 125 -2.86 0.57 -12.05
N LEU A 126 -2.63 1.67 -12.77
CA LEU A 126 -2.36 1.64 -14.21
C LEU A 126 -1.07 0.89 -14.52
N GLU A 127 0.01 1.14 -13.79
CA GLU A 127 1.27 0.39 -13.90
C GLU A 127 1.07 -1.10 -13.66
N LEU A 128 0.29 -1.48 -12.64
CA LEU A 128 -0.02 -2.87 -12.35
C LEU A 128 -0.73 -3.54 -13.54
N PHE A 129 -1.85 -2.96 -14.00
CA PHE A 129 -2.70 -3.61 -15.01
C PHE A 129 -2.19 -3.49 -16.45
N ILE A 130 -1.55 -2.38 -16.82
CA ILE A 130 -1.11 -2.11 -18.19
C ILE A 130 0.29 -2.66 -18.45
N VAL A 131 1.19 -2.58 -17.47
CA VAL A 131 2.62 -2.87 -17.68
C VAL A 131 3.01 -4.18 -17.01
N ASN A 132 2.74 -4.31 -15.70
CA ASN A 132 3.23 -5.43 -14.91
C ASN A 132 2.51 -6.75 -15.21
N LEU A 133 1.17 -6.74 -15.30
CA LEU A 133 0.37 -7.96 -15.50
C LEU A 133 0.64 -8.65 -16.86
N PRO A 134 0.73 -7.95 -18.00
CA PRO A 134 1.07 -8.60 -19.28
C PRO A 134 2.44 -9.28 -19.29
N GLN A 135 3.40 -8.76 -18.52
CA GLN A 135 4.74 -9.36 -18.40
C GLN A 135 4.75 -10.66 -17.58
N LEU A 136 3.80 -10.87 -16.67
CA LEU A 136 3.76 -12.09 -15.82
C LEU A 136 3.51 -13.38 -16.60
N PHE A 137 2.76 -13.30 -17.69
CA PHE A 137 2.36 -14.48 -18.47
C PHE A 137 3.02 -14.57 -19.85
N PHE A 138 3.97 -13.67 -20.16
CA PHE A 138 4.57 -13.56 -21.49
C PHE A 138 3.51 -13.72 -22.58
N ILE A 139 2.46 -12.90 -22.52
CA ILE A 139 1.36 -13.02 -23.49
C ILE A 139 1.99 -12.86 -24.88
N GLU A 140 2.05 -13.94 -25.66
CA GLU A 140 2.73 -13.98 -26.96
C GLU A 140 2.20 -12.87 -27.86
N GLU A 141 0.91 -12.54 -27.77
CA GLU A 141 0.28 -11.43 -28.51
C GLU A 141 0.91 -10.07 -28.20
N VAL A 142 1.30 -9.80 -26.95
CA VAL A 142 1.98 -8.55 -26.56
C VAL A 142 3.44 -8.56 -27.01
N ALA A 143 4.11 -9.72 -26.94
CA ALA A 143 5.46 -9.88 -27.47
C ALA A 143 5.51 -9.67 -29.00
N LEU A 144 4.51 -10.21 -29.72
CA LEU A 144 4.35 -10.01 -31.16
C LEU A 144 4.04 -8.55 -31.49
N LEU A 145 3.11 -7.90 -30.76
CA LEU A 145 2.83 -6.47 -30.96
C LEU A 145 4.05 -5.57 -30.70
N TYR A 146 4.87 -5.89 -29.70
CA TYR A 146 6.13 -5.21 -29.44
C TYR A 146 7.13 -5.39 -30.58
N GLN A 147 7.19 -6.60 -31.15
CA GLN A 147 8.06 -6.92 -32.28
C GLN A 147 7.63 -6.23 -33.59
N PHE A 148 6.32 -6.10 -33.82
CA PHE A 148 5.78 -5.55 -35.07
C PHE A 148 5.57 -4.04 -35.06
N SER A 149 5.28 -3.42 -33.90
CA SER A 149 4.96 -2.00 -33.79
C SER A 149 5.48 -1.39 -32.48
N PRO A 150 6.81 -1.27 -32.29
CA PRO A 150 7.41 -0.74 -31.07
C PRO A 150 6.94 0.70 -30.75
N ASP A 151 6.61 1.49 -31.78
CA ASP A 151 6.20 2.89 -31.63
C ASP A 151 4.87 3.07 -30.87
N ILE A 152 3.97 2.09 -30.94
CA ILE A 152 2.67 2.12 -30.24
C ILE A 152 2.88 2.00 -28.73
N TRP A 153 3.94 1.32 -28.29
CA TRP A 153 4.24 1.09 -26.88
C TRP A 153 5.00 2.25 -26.21
N LEU A 154 5.64 3.12 -27.01
CA LEU A 154 6.30 4.33 -26.51
C LEU A 154 5.32 5.37 -25.96
N TRP A 155 4.12 5.47 -26.56
CA TRP A 155 3.11 6.45 -26.15
C TRP A 155 2.62 6.24 -24.71
N PRO A 156 2.19 5.03 -24.30
CA PRO A 156 1.85 4.75 -22.91
C PRO A 156 3.00 5.01 -21.93
N GLN A 157 4.25 4.70 -22.32
CA GLN A 157 5.43 4.91 -21.47
C GLN A 157 5.56 6.37 -21.04
N TYR A 158 5.62 7.28 -22.01
CA TYR A 158 5.81 8.70 -21.73
C TYR A 158 4.57 9.33 -21.10
N LEU A 159 3.37 8.87 -21.48
CA LEU A 159 2.12 9.36 -20.91
C LEU A 159 2.00 9.02 -19.42
N LEU A 160 2.25 7.77 -19.03
CA LEU A 160 2.19 7.34 -17.63
C LEU A 160 3.27 8.05 -16.80
N LEU A 161 4.49 8.21 -17.33
CA LEU A 161 5.59 8.91 -16.66
C LEU A 161 5.29 10.39 -16.38
N GLY A 162 4.40 11.00 -17.17
CA GLY A 162 3.97 12.38 -16.96
C GLY A 162 3.31 12.62 -15.59
N ILE A 163 2.57 11.63 -15.07
CA ILE A 163 1.85 11.75 -13.79
C ILE A 163 2.81 12.01 -12.62
N PRO A 164 3.78 11.12 -12.30
CA PRO A 164 4.68 11.34 -11.17
C PRO A 164 5.64 12.52 -11.39
N PHE A 165 5.88 12.92 -12.64
CA PHE A 165 6.66 14.13 -12.93
C PHE A 165 5.97 15.40 -12.42
N THR A 166 4.63 15.47 -12.49
CA THR A 166 3.89 16.61 -11.92
C THR A 166 4.10 16.78 -10.42
N PHE A 167 4.30 15.68 -9.68
CA PHE A 167 4.48 15.70 -8.23
C PHE A 167 5.79 16.36 -7.80
N LEU A 168 6.80 16.41 -8.69
CA LEU A 168 8.07 17.09 -8.42
C LEU A 168 7.90 18.61 -8.27
N PHE A 169 6.85 19.18 -8.88
CA PHE A 169 6.57 20.63 -8.84
C PHE A 169 5.60 21.01 -7.71
N ILE A 170 4.90 20.05 -7.12
CA ILE A 170 3.97 20.28 -6.02
C ILE A 170 4.76 20.33 -4.71
N SER A 171 4.60 21.40 -3.94
CA SER A 171 5.22 21.53 -2.62
C SER A 171 4.16 21.32 -1.54
N THR A 172 4.52 20.60 -0.48
CA THR A 172 3.67 20.40 0.70
C THR A 172 3.78 21.63 1.62
N ASP A 173 2.69 21.95 2.29
CA ASP A 173 2.63 23.10 3.19
C ASP A 173 3.43 22.86 4.48
N LYS A 174 3.93 23.93 5.12
CA LYS A 174 4.93 23.84 6.20
C LYS A 174 4.39 23.30 7.53
N GLU A 175 3.09 23.31 7.73
CA GLU A 175 2.49 22.94 9.01
C GLU A 175 2.39 21.42 9.15
N GLN A 176 3.13 20.90 10.14
CA GLN A 176 3.11 19.52 10.62
C GLN A 176 1.78 19.17 11.32
N GLU A 177 0.64 19.61 10.81
CA GLU A 177 -0.62 19.19 11.40
C GLU A 177 -1.00 17.82 10.87
N HIS A 178 -0.72 16.83 11.73
CA HIS A 178 -1.15 15.44 11.68
C HIS A 178 -0.30 14.55 10.79
N ARG A 179 0.80 14.08 11.39
CA ARG A 179 1.56 12.89 10.98
C ARG A 179 0.56 11.79 10.60
N TYR A 180 0.43 11.54 9.30
CA TYR A 180 -0.57 10.64 8.73
C TYR A 180 -0.61 9.33 9.51
N HIS A 181 -1.72 9.07 10.19
CA HIS A 181 -1.92 7.77 10.79
C HIS A 181 -2.20 6.82 9.62
N VAL A 182 -1.31 5.84 9.42
CA VAL A 182 -1.56 4.80 8.42
C VAL A 182 -2.62 3.89 9.00
N ASP A 183 -3.81 3.95 8.43
CA ASP A 183 -4.85 2.99 8.71
C ASP A 183 -4.50 1.68 8.00
N PHE A 184 -3.98 0.74 8.80
CA PHE A 184 -3.58 -0.58 8.33
C PHE A 184 -4.75 -1.35 7.71
N PHE A 185 -5.97 -1.20 8.21
CA PHE A 185 -7.13 -1.92 7.68
C PHE A 185 -7.51 -1.40 6.30
N HIS A 186 -7.55 -0.09 6.11
CA HIS A 186 -7.81 0.50 4.80
C HIS A 186 -6.72 0.12 3.79
N GLY A 187 -5.46 0.23 4.19
CA GLY A 187 -4.34 -0.16 3.33
C GLY A 187 -4.34 -1.64 2.95
N LEU A 188 -4.57 -2.53 3.93
CA LEU A 188 -4.69 -3.97 3.69
C LEU A 188 -5.86 -4.28 2.76
N THR A 189 -7.01 -3.62 2.96
CA THR A 189 -8.20 -3.82 2.13
C THR A 189 -7.93 -3.42 0.68
N VAL A 190 -7.32 -2.24 0.45
CA VAL A 190 -6.92 -1.79 -0.89
C VAL A 190 -5.96 -2.80 -1.53
N SER A 191 -4.93 -3.23 -0.80
CA SER A 191 -3.96 -4.21 -1.32
C SER A 191 -4.62 -5.54 -1.67
N MET A 192 -5.48 -6.08 -0.81
CA MET A 192 -6.21 -7.33 -1.03
C MET A 192 -7.15 -7.24 -2.23
N ILE A 193 -7.91 -6.14 -2.37
CA ILE A 193 -8.77 -5.92 -3.53
C ILE A 193 -7.92 -5.88 -4.81
N MET A 194 -6.80 -5.16 -4.80
CA MET A 194 -5.91 -5.07 -5.96
C MET A 194 -5.29 -6.43 -6.31
N ILE A 195 -4.89 -7.24 -5.32
CA ILE A 195 -4.39 -8.61 -5.53
C ILE A 195 -5.47 -9.51 -6.11
N ILE A 196 -6.67 -9.53 -5.53
CA ILE A 196 -7.80 -10.32 -6.01
C ILE A 196 -8.12 -9.93 -7.45
N MET A 197 -8.18 -8.63 -7.73
CA MET A 197 -8.47 -8.10 -9.05
C MET A 197 -7.39 -8.48 -10.07
N ALA A 198 -6.12 -8.31 -9.72
CA ALA A 198 -4.99 -8.68 -10.54
C ALA A 198 -4.97 -10.19 -10.86
N LEU A 199 -5.03 -11.04 -9.84
CA LEU A 199 -5.04 -12.50 -10.00
C LEU A 199 -6.29 -12.98 -10.76
N GLY A 200 -7.46 -12.41 -10.45
CA GLY A 200 -8.70 -12.74 -11.13
C GLY A 200 -8.68 -12.39 -12.62
N SER A 201 -8.16 -11.21 -12.97
CA SER A 201 -7.95 -10.84 -14.37
C SER A 201 -6.98 -11.80 -15.08
N LEU A 202 -5.90 -12.22 -14.42
CA LEU A 202 -4.97 -13.21 -14.98
C LEU A 202 -5.63 -14.57 -15.22
N VAL A 203 -6.47 -15.03 -14.28
CA VAL A 203 -7.23 -16.29 -14.40
C VAL A 203 -8.23 -16.26 -15.55
N ILE A 204 -8.84 -15.10 -15.81
CA ILE A 204 -9.77 -14.91 -16.94
C ILE A 204 -9.01 -14.97 -18.28
N ILE A 205 -7.87 -14.28 -18.37
CA ILE A 205 -7.06 -14.24 -19.60
C ILE A 205 -6.53 -15.64 -19.93
N SER A 206 -6.06 -16.38 -18.93
CA SER A 206 -5.51 -17.72 -19.13
C SER A 206 -6.54 -18.73 -19.64
N GLN A 207 -7.83 -18.51 -19.37
CA GLN A 207 -8.92 -19.38 -19.82
C GLN A 207 -9.57 -18.95 -21.15
N GLY A 208 -9.59 -17.65 -21.45
CA GLY A 208 -10.51 -17.10 -22.45
C GLY A 208 -9.91 -16.46 -23.71
N LYS A 209 -8.58 -16.39 -23.88
CA LYS A 209 -7.92 -15.53 -24.89
C LYS A 209 -8.56 -14.12 -24.95
N THR A 210 -8.95 -13.60 -23.79
CA THR A 210 -9.56 -12.28 -23.70
C THR A 210 -8.48 -11.22 -23.59
N ILE A 211 -8.73 -10.05 -24.15
CA ILE A 211 -7.82 -8.91 -24.00
C ILE A 211 -7.83 -8.39 -22.56
N MET A 212 -6.67 -7.92 -22.08
CA MET A 212 -6.46 -7.43 -20.71
C MET A 212 -7.56 -6.47 -20.20
N PRO A 213 -8.00 -5.44 -20.96
CA PRO A 213 -9.02 -4.51 -20.49
C PRO A 213 -10.38 -5.18 -20.27
N LEU A 214 -10.72 -6.18 -21.09
CA LEU A 214 -11.98 -6.92 -20.96
C LEU A 214 -11.95 -7.84 -19.74
N ALA A 215 -10.81 -8.48 -19.46
CA ALA A 215 -10.64 -9.30 -18.26
C ALA A 215 -10.69 -8.48 -16.97
N PHE A 216 -10.10 -7.27 -16.98
CA PHE A 216 -10.24 -6.31 -15.88
C PHE A 216 -11.71 -5.91 -15.66
N PHE A 217 -12.43 -5.59 -16.73
CA PHE A 217 -13.85 -5.25 -16.65
C PHE A 217 -14.70 -6.40 -16.11
N GLN A 218 -14.49 -7.63 -16.59
CA GLN A 218 -15.19 -8.81 -16.12
C GLN A 218 -14.90 -9.09 -14.62
N MET A 219 -13.64 -8.96 -14.19
CA MET A 219 -13.28 -9.12 -12.79
C MET A 219 -13.91 -8.03 -11.91
N SER A 220 -13.95 -6.78 -12.38
CA SER A 220 -14.66 -5.68 -11.71
C SER A 220 -16.15 -5.98 -11.56
N LEU A 221 -16.81 -6.43 -12.63
CA LEU A 221 -18.21 -6.83 -12.59
C LEU A 221 -18.43 -7.98 -11.60
N GLY A 222 -17.55 -8.99 -11.61
CA GLY A 222 -17.59 -10.10 -10.64
C GLY A 222 -17.47 -9.62 -9.20
N LEU A 223 -16.57 -8.67 -8.93
CA LEU A 223 -16.40 -8.07 -7.61
C LEU A 223 -17.62 -7.26 -7.18
N ILE A 224 -18.21 -6.48 -8.10
CA ILE A 224 -19.45 -5.74 -7.85
C ILE A 224 -20.59 -6.70 -7.50
N VAL A 225 -20.80 -7.75 -8.31
CA VAL A 225 -21.83 -8.77 -8.06
C VAL A 225 -21.59 -9.46 -6.73
N PHE A 226 -20.33 -9.79 -6.40
CA PHE A 226 -19.98 -10.42 -5.13
C PHE A 226 -20.32 -9.51 -3.94
N ILE A 227 -19.91 -8.24 -3.98
CA ILE A 227 -20.20 -7.27 -2.91
C ILE A 227 -21.71 -7.04 -2.78
N LEU A 228 -22.43 -6.89 -3.89
CA LEU A 228 -23.89 -6.75 -3.88
C LEU A 228 -24.57 -7.99 -3.31
N THR A 229 -24.07 -9.18 -3.64
CA THR A 229 -24.58 -10.45 -3.12
C THR A 229 -24.37 -10.52 -1.61
N VAL A 230 -23.17 -10.22 -1.12
CA VAL A 230 -22.87 -10.17 0.33
C VAL A 230 -23.74 -9.13 1.04
N SER A 231 -23.88 -7.93 0.46
CA SER A 231 -24.74 -6.86 0.97
C SER A 231 -26.21 -7.29 1.04
N TRP A 232 -26.70 -7.96 0.00
CA TRP A 232 -28.06 -8.49 -0.05
C TRP A 232 -28.29 -9.63 0.94
N LEU A 233 -27.34 -10.57 1.04
CA LEU A 233 -27.35 -11.62 2.06
C LEU A 233 -27.42 -11.00 3.46
N TRP A 234 -26.64 -9.95 3.72
CA TRP A 234 -26.68 -9.25 5.00
C TRP A 234 -28.08 -8.74 5.33
N VAL A 235 -28.78 -8.10 4.39
CA VAL A 235 -30.15 -7.60 4.59
C VAL A 235 -31.14 -8.74 4.86
N ILE A 236 -30.99 -9.88 4.19
CA ILE A 236 -31.87 -11.05 4.38
C ILE A 236 -31.63 -11.70 5.75
N PHE A 237 -30.36 -11.94 6.10
CA PHE A 237 -30.00 -12.60 7.35
C PHE A 237 -30.12 -11.69 8.56
N ALA A 238 -29.95 -10.38 8.39
CA ALA A 238 -30.13 -9.37 9.42
C ALA A 238 -31.54 -8.74 9.42
N GLY A 239 -32.58 -9.54 9.11
CA GLY A 239 -34.00 -9.14 9.21
C GLY A 239 -34.43 -8.69 10.62
N GLU A 240 -35.74 -8.54 10.88
CA GLU A 240 -36.31 -7.90 12.10
C GLU A 240 -35.83 -8.43 13.48
N GLN A 241 -35.12 -9.57 13.52
CA GLN A 241 -34.44 -10.10 14.72
C GLN A 241 -32.92 -10.04 14.56
N GLY A 242 -32.41 -8.91 14.07
CA GLY A 242 -31.08 -8.76 13.50
C GLY A 242 -29.91 -9.02 14.45
N VAL A 243 -28.72 -8.68 13.98
CA VAL A 243 -27.46 -8.82 14.72
C VAL A 243 -27.45 -7.94 15.99
N ASP A 244 -28.39 -6.99 16.11
CA ASP A 244 -28.53 -6.05 17.22
C ASP A 244 -28.69 -6.74 18.59
N PRO A 245 -29.61 -7.69 18.82
CA PRO A 245 -29.65 -8.44 20.08
C PRO A 245 -28.39 -9.25 20.37
N LEU A 246 -27.69 -9.78 19.37
CA LEU A 246 -26.41 -10.49 19.56
C LEU A 246 -25.28 -9.51 19.95
N TRP A 247 -25.23 -8.35 19.30
CA TRP A 247 -24.28 -7.27 19.59
C TRP A 247 -24.54 -6.64 20.96
N THR A 248 -25.81 -6.39 21.29
CA THR A 248 -26.24 -5.89 22.60
C THR A 248 -25.89 -6.90 23.69
N ARG A 249 -26.08 -8.20 23.46
CA ARG A 249 -25.66 -9.25 24.41
C ARG A 249 -24.14 -9.30 24.57
N HIS A 250 -23.38 -9.11 23.49
CA HIS A 250 -21.92 -9.06 23.54
C HIS A 250 -21.43 -7.81 24.31
N LEU A 251 -22.00 -6.64 24.03
CA LEU A 251 -21.73 -5.39 24.74
C LEU A 251 -22.08 -5.48 26.23
N TYR A 252 -23.22 -6.07 26.59
CA TYR A 252 -23.58 -6.29 28.00
C TYR A 252 -22.61 -7.23 28.70
N ASN A 253 -22.14 -8.27 28.02
CA ASN A 253 -21.18 -9.22 28.58
C ASN A 253 -19.79 -8.56 28.80
N ILE A 254 -19.37 -7.68 27.89
CA ILE A 254 -18.19 -6.82 28.07
C ILE A 254 -18.40 -5.81 29.19
N GLY A 255 -19.59 -5.21 29.28
CA GLY A 255 -19.96 -4.26 30.34
C GLY A 255 -19.82 -4.86 31.73
N ASN A 256 -20.30 -6.08 31.94
CA ASN A 256 -20.17 -6.78 33.22
C ASN A 256 -18.70 -7.10 33.57
N ALA A 257 -17.89 -7.52 32.59
CA ALA A 257 -16.46 -7.76 32.82
C ALA A 257 -15.70 -6.45 33.17
N PHE A 258 -16.07 -5.35 32.52
CA PHE A 258 -15.52 -4.02 32.81
C PHE A 258 -15.96 -3.50 34.19
N GLU A 259 -17.23 -3.69 34.55
CA GLU A 259 -17.77 -3.35 35.87
C GLU A 259 -17.07 -4.14 36.99
N GLN A 260 -16.86 -5.45 36.81
CA GLN A 260 -16.12 -6.27 37.76
C GLN A 260 -14.66 -5.84 37.88
N TRP A 261 -14.03 -5.43 36.77
CA TRP A 261 -12.68 -4.88 36.78
C TRP A 261 -12.61 -3.53 37.51
N LEU A 262 -13.57 -2.63 37.27
CA LEU A 262 -13.69 -1.35 37.99
C LEU A 262 -13.95 -1.57 39.48
N GLU A 263 -14.83 -2.50 39.83
CA GLU A 263 -15.14 -2.85 41.20
C GLU A 263 -13.90 -3.43 41.89
N HIS A 264 -13.17 -4.32 41.22
CA HIS A 264 -11.88 -4.82 41.70
C HIS A 264 -10.89 -3.69 41.93
N LEU A 265 -10.71 -2.77 40.98
CA LEU A 265 -9.84 -1.61 41.14
C LEU A 265 -10.29 -0.68 42.28
N ALA A 266 -11.58 -0.50 42.49
CA ALA A 266 -12.12 0.36 43.54
C ALA A 266 -12.07 -0.27 44.95
N GLN A 267 -11.71 -1.56 45.08
CA GLN A 267 -11.62 -2.21 46.37
C GLN A 267 -10.57 -1.53 47.26
N PRO A 268 -10.91 -1.15 48.51
CA PRO A 268 -9.98 -0.54 49.47
C PRO A 268 -8.73 -1.39 49.78
N SER A 269 -8.78 -2.70 49.50
CA SER A 269 -7.63 -3.60 49.59
C SER A 269 -6.51 -3.24 48.61
N ASN A 270 -6.83 -2.72 47.43
CA ASN A 270 -5.86 -2.31 46.41
C ASN A 270 -5.16 -0.98 46.75
N TYR A 271 -5.77 -0.15 47.61
CA TYR A 271 -5.20 1.12 48.07
C TYR A 271 -4.58 1.03 49.48
N LYS A 272 -4.66 -0.14 50.13
CA LYS A 272 -4.26 -0.32 51.53
C LYS A 272 -2.75 -0.16 51.78
N ASN A 273 -1.95 -0.21 50.70
CA ASN A 273 -0.50 -0.08 50.74
C ASN A 273 0.02 1.27 50.22
N LEU A 274 -0.85 2.18 49.78
CA LEU A 274 -0.43 3.51 49.32
C LEU A 274 -0.20 4.39 50.54
N THR A 275 1.05 4.81 50.74
CA THR A 275 1.40 5.72 51.82
C THR A 275 0.92 7.14 51.50
N PRO A 276 0.54 7.97 52.49
CA PRO A 276 0.00 9.32 52.25
C PRO A 276 0.90 10.24 51.39
N GLN A 277 2.19 9.93 51.30
CA GLN A 277 3.17 10.66 50.49
C GLN A 277 3.13 10.30 48.99
N GLU A 278 2.62 9.12 48.62
CA GLU A 278 2.50 8.67 47.22
C GLU A 278 1.21 9.15 46.54
N PHE A 279 0.18 9.53 47.31
CA PHE A 279 -1.09 10.00 46.78
C PHE A 279 -1.10 11.49 46.40
N LEU A 280 -0.13 12.27 46.91
CA LEU A 280 -0.04 13.73 46.73
C LEU A 280 0.99 14.17 45.68
N ARG A 281 1.53 13.23 44.90
CA ARG A 281 2.52 13.47 43.85
C ARG A 281 1.96 13.13 42.47
#